data_AF-A0A1G3PRZ9-F1
#
_entry.id   AF-A0A1G3PRZ9-F1
#
_cell.length_a   1.000
_cell.length_b   1.000
_cell.length_c   1.000
_cell.angle_alpha   90.00
_cell.angle_beta   90.00
_cell.angle_gamma   90.00
#
_symmetry.space_group_name_H-M   'P 1'
#
loop_
_entity.id
_entity.type
_entity.pdbx_description
1 polymer ?
#
loop_
_entity_poly.entity_id
_entity_poly.type
_entity_poly.pdbx_seq_one_letter_code
_entity_poly.pdbx_strand_id
1 'polypeptide(L)'
;MEFLFSGLFWGLLLILIGLIVVINIVFKIEIPVARIIFGLLFVYIGLHILFGGGKKKEAAVIFAGSEEWSTSVQDKYDTIFGSRKVDLSSIDLAQGSVKIKVDTIFGNCELRIDPAMPVKIHASAVFGSVQLPNGKQVVFGDDVYVTPGYKENVNTLNIKLDTVFGNTKITEDKPAKPE
;
A
#
# COMPACT_ATOMS: atom_id res chain seq x y z
N MET A 1 -19.02 9.72 28.26
CA MET A 1 -20.29 10.19 27.68
C MET A 1 -20.92 11.34 28.48
N GLU A 2 -20.72 11.45 29.80
CA GLU A 2 -21.34 12.51 30.62
C GLU A 2 -20.88 13.95 30.30
N PHE A 3 -19.64 14.14 29.82
CA PHE A 3 -19.12 15.48 29.50
C PHE A 3 -19.90 16.18 28.38
N LEU A 4 -20.31 15.44 27.34
CA LEU A 4 -21.07 15.96 26.19
C LEU A 4 -22.51 16.37 26.56
N PHE A 5 -23.01 15.92 27.71
CA PHE A 5 -24.34 16.28 28.23
C PHE A 5 -24.26 17.31 29.37
N SER A 6 -23.07 17.78 29.72
CA SER A 6 -22.91 18.81 30.74
C SER A 6 -23.32 20.19 30.19
N GLY A 7 -24.02 20.99 31.01
CA GLY A 7 -24.34 22.37 30.65
C GLY A 7 -23.10 23.23 30.39
N LEU A 8 -21.96 22.88 31.00
CA LEU A 8 -20.67 23.54 30.77
C LEU A 8 -20.16 23.32 29.35
N PHE A 9 -20.26 22.09 28.82
CA PHE A 9 -19.86 21.78 27.45
C PHE A 9 -20.66 22.58 26.43
N TRP A 10 -22.00 22.59 26.56
CA TRP A 10 -22.88 23.33 25.67
C TRP A 10 -22.72 24.85 25.82
N GLY A 11 -22.50 25.36 27.03
CA GLY A 11 -22.20 26.77 27.26
C GLY A 11 -20.91 27.20 26.57
N LEU A 12 -19.83 26.42 26.72
CA LEU A 12 -18.55 26.70 26.06
C LEU A 12 -18.68 26.61 24.53
N LEU A 13 -19.41 25.62 24.02
CA LEU A 13 -19.67 25.44 22.58
C LEU A 13 -20.38 26.67 21.99
N LEU A 14 -21.42 27.18 22.64
CA LEU A 14 -22.17 28.35 22.18
C LEU A 14 -21.32 29.62 22.19
N ILE A 15 -20.47 29.80 23.22
CA ILE A 15 -19.51 30.91 23.26
C ILE A 15 -18.53 30.83 22.09
N LEU A 16 -18.03 29.64 21.78
CA LEU A 16 -17.06 29.42 20.71
C LEU A 16 -17.68 29.67 19.33
N ILE A 17 -18.92 29.23 19.11
CA ILE A 17 -19.69 29.53 17.89
C ILE A 17 -19.93 31.03 17.75
N GLY A 18 -20.35 31.71 18.82
CA GLY A 18 -20.56 33.16 18.82
C GLY A 18 -19.29 33.93 18.46
N LEU A 19 -18.14 33.52 19.02
CA LEU A 19 -16.84 34.12 18.72
C LEU A 19 -16.46 33.96 17.24
N ILE A 20 -16.69 32.78 16.66
CA ILE A 20 -16.45 32.51 15.22
C ILE A 20 -17.29 33.46 14.34
N VAL A 21 -18.56 33.68 14.68
CA VAL A 21 -19.45 34.57 13.93
C VAL A 21 -18.96 36.03 13.99
N VAL A 22 -18.58 36.50 15.18
CA VAL A 22 -18.05 37.87 15.36
C VAL A 22 -16.77 38.07 14.55
N ILE A 23 -15.85 37.10 14.59
CA ILE A 23 -14.60 37.18 13.82
C ILE A 23 -14.89 37.25 12.31
N ASN A 24 -15.82 36.42 11.83
CA ASN A 24 -16.20 36.41 10.42
C ASN A 24 -16.80 37.77 9.97
N ILE A 25 -17.66 38.38 10.79
CA ILE A 25 -18.29 39.66 10.47
C ILE A 25 -17.30 40.84 10.56
N VAL A 26 -16.50 40.91 11.63
CA VAL A 26 -15.61 42.06 11.90
C VAL A 26 -14.37 42.05 11.02
N PHE A 27 -13.73 40.89 10.88
CA PHE A 27 -12.50 40.77 10.10
C PHE A 27 -12.78 40.43 8.62
N LYS A 28 -14.04 40.16 8.24
CA LYS A 28 -14.43 39.67 6.91
C LYS A 28 -13.62 38.43 6.47
N ILE A 29 -13.17 37.64 7.43
CA ILE A 29 -12.43 36.41 7.20
C ILE A 29 -13.47 35.28 7.15
N GLU A 30 -13.81 34.85 5.93
CA GLU A 30 -14.63 33.66 5.72
C GLU A 30 -13.84 32.41 6.11
N ILE A 31 -13.89 32.03 7.38
CA ILE A 31 -13.25 30.79 7.85
C ILE A 31 -14.19 29.63 7.54
N PRO A 32 -13.86 28.73 6.59
CA PRO A 32 -14.72 27.60 6.24
C PRO A 32 -14.58 26.49 7.28
N VAL A 33 -15.13 26.70 8.48
CA VAL A 33 -14.97 25.83 9.66
C VAL A 33 -15.28 24.36 9.34
N ALA A 34 -16.36 24.09 8.60
CA ALA A 34 -16.70 22.74 8.17
C ALA A 34 -15.56 22.10 7.34
N ARG A 35 -14.98 22.84 6.39
CA ARG A 35 -13.87 22.37 5.55
C ARG A 35 -12.63 22.09 6.39
N ILE A 36 -12.35 22.92 7.41
CA ILE A 36 -11.24 22.71 8.35
C ILE A 36 -11.47 21.45 9.18
N ILE A 37 -12.68 21.24 9.71
CA ILE A 37 -13.03 20.03 10.49
C ILE A 37 -12.87 18.78 9.62
N PHE A 38 -13.41 18.76 8.39
CA PHE A 38 -13.24 17.63 7.47
C PHE A 38 -11.76 17.40 7.11
N GLY A 39 -11.01 18.47 6.88
CA GLY A 39 -9.57 18.39 6.63
C GLY A 39 -8.81 17.76 7.80
N LEU A 40 -9.06 18.23 9.02
CA LEU A 40 -8.46 17.67 10.24
C LEU A 40 -8.88 16.22 10.47
N LEU A 41 -10.12 15.86 10.15
CA LEU A 41 -10.60 14.48 10.23
C LEU A 41 -9.87 13.55 9.26
N PHE A 42 -9.67 13.96 8.01
CA PHE A 42 -8.89 13.17 7.04
C PHE A 42 -7.42 13.06 7.44
N VAL A 43 -6.81 14.15 7.93
CA VAL A 43 -5.44 14.13 8.47
C VAL A 43 -5.36 13.18 9.66
N TYR A 44 -6.31 13.22 10.59
CA TYR A 44 -6.36 12.31 11.73
C TYR A 44 -6.49 10.85 11.30
N ILE A 45 -7.37 10.52 10.35
CA ILE A 45 -7.50 9.16 9.80
C ILE A 45 -6.18 8.72 9.16
N GLY A 46 -5.56 9.58 8.37
CA GLY A 46 -4.25 9.32 7.76
C GLY A 46 -3.19 9.02 8.83
N LEU A 47 -3.05 9.89 9.83
CA LEU A 47 -2.12 9.68 10.95
C LEU A 47 -2.47 8.41 11.73
N HIS A 48 -3.75 8.11 11.93
CA HIS A 48 -4.17 6.89 12.63
C HIS A 48 -3.84 5.63 11.83
N ILE A 49 -3.89 5.66 10.50
CA ILE A 49 -3.43 4.54 9.66
C ILE A 49 -1.90 4.39 9.76
N LEU A 50 -1.16 5.50 9.75
CA LEU A 50 0.31 5.50 9.83
C LEU A 50 0.83 5.03 11.20
N PHE A 51 0.18 5.42 12.29
CA PHE A 51 0.66 5.18 13.66
C PHE A 51 -0.17 4.15 14.45
N GLY A 52 -1.38 3.83 14.01
CA GLY A 52 -2.37 3.02 14.76
C GLY A 52 -2.44 1.54 14.38
N GLY A 53 -1.55 1.06 13.50
CA GLY A 53 -1.41 -0.36 13.13
C GLY A 53 -0.82 -1.23 14.24
N GLY A 54 -1.55 -1.38 15.36
CA GLY A 54 -1.18 -2.24 16.46
C GLY A 54 -1.37 -3.73 16.14
N LYS A 55 -0.29 -4.39 15.70
CA LYS A 55 0.23 -5.71 16.14
C LYS A 55 1.18 -6.23 15.07
N LYS A 56 2.47 -6.30 15.41
CA LYS A 56 3.49 -7.07 14.67
C LYS A 56 2.99 -8.51 14.49
N LYS A 57 2.60 -8.88 13.27
CA LYS A 57 2.79 -10.22 12.72
C LYS A 57 2.86 -10.08 11.21
N GLU A 58 4.02 -10.48 10.69
CA GLU A 58 4.41 -10.53 9.28
C GLU A 58 4.80 -9.19 8.68
N ALA A 59 5.82 -9.22 7.81
CA ALA A 59 6.74 -8.13 7.58
C ALA A 59 6.14 -7.00 6.73
N ALA A 60 5.14 -6.31 7.25
CA ALA A 60 4.75 -5.00 6.76
C ALA A 60 5.89 -4.02 7.06
N VAL A 61 6.58 -3.61 6.01
CA VAL A 61 7.58 -2.55 6.09
C VAL A 61 6.79 -1.25 5.95
N ILE A 62 6.36 -0.70 7.09
CA ILE A 62 5.40 0.43 7.14
C ILE A 62 6.14 1.78 7.06
N PHE A 63 7.46 1.85 7.34
CA PHE A 63 8.21 3.12 7.32
C PHE A 63 9.72 3.02 7.03
N ALA A 64 10.26 1.83 6.73
CA ALA A 64 11.69 1.65 6.55
C ALA A 64 11.98 1.08 5.16
N GLY A 65 12.17 1.93 4.16
CA GLY A 65 12.55 1.43 2.84
C GLY A 65 13.76 0.50 2.95
N SER A 66 13.57 -0.79 2.64
CA SER A 66 14.68 -1.73 2.55
C SER A 66 15.13 -1.75 1.10
N GLU A 67 16.26 -1.10 0.81
CA GLU A 67 16.88 -1.18 -0.52
C GLU A 67 17.52 -2.56 -0.78
N GLU A 68 17.65 -3.38 0.27
CA GLU A 68 18.11 -4.76 0.20
C GLU A 68 17.00 -5.69 -0.32
N TRP A 69 17.41 -6.66 -1.13
CA TRP A 69 16.54 -7.71 -1.63
C TRP A 69 16.15 -8.65 -0.49
N SER A 70 14.87 -8.63 -0.12
CA SER A 70 14.37 -9.60 0.85
C SER A 70 14.26 -10.98 0.19
N THR A 71 15.06 -11.94 0.69
CA THR A 71 15.05 -13.36 0.25
C THR A 71 14.16 -14.23 1.15
N SER A 72 13.59 -13.67 2.23
CA SER A 72 12.68 -14.43 3.08
C SER A 72 11.32 -14.55 2.39
N VAL A 73 10.97 -15.78 2.01
CA VAL A 73 9.68 -16.09 1.38
C VAL A 73 8.57 -15.91 2.42
N GLN A 74 7.62 -15.02 2.11
CA GLN A 74 6.44 -14.73 2.91
C GLN A 74 5.20 -14.79 2.03
N ASP A 75 4.06 -15.15 2.63
CA ASP A 75 2.79 -15.20 1.91
C ASP A 75 2.30 -13.81 1.52
N LYS A 76 2.76 -12.76 2.23
CA LYS A 76 2.35 -11.38 2.03
C LYS A 76 3.49 -10.38 2.17
N TYR A 77 3.58 -9.46 1.21
CA TYR A 77 4.46 -8.30 1.23
C TYR A 77 3.65 -7.02 1.09
N ASP A 78 3.57 -6.26 2.18
CA ASP A 78 2.95 -4.94 2.17
C ASP A 78 4.03 -3.86 2.13
N THR A 79 3.92 -2.97 1.15
CA THR A 79 4.70 -1.74 1.05
C THR A 79 3.75 -0.57 1.14
N ILE A 80 3.70 0.07 2.31
CA ILE A 80 2.86 1.23 2.56
C ILE A 80 3.81 2.40 2.84
N PHE A 81 3.77 3.46 2.03
CA PHE A 81 4.68 4.61 2.15
C PHE A 81 6.17 4.24 2.21
N GLY A 82 6.78 3.98 1.06
CA GLY A 82 8.21 3.68 0.98
C GLY A 82 8.60 2.91 -0.27
N SER A 83 9.80 2.33 -0.26
CA SER A 83 10.32 1.50 -1.35
C SER A 83 10.74 0.14 -0.83
N ARG A 84 10.45 -0.94 -1.56
CA ARG A 84 10.85 -2.31 -1.18
C ARG A 84 11.29 -3.12 -2.38
N LYS A 85 12.36 -3.89 -2.22
CA LYS A 85 12.80 -4.92 -3.18
C LYS A 85 12.56 -6.32 -2.63
N VAL A 86 11.89 -7.17 -3.41
CA VAL A 86 11.54 -8.53 -3.01
C VAL A 86 12.05 -9.50 -4.08
N ASP A 87 12.87 -10.46 -3.66
CA ASP A 87 13.41 -11.48 -4.55
C ASP A 87 12.63 -12.78 -4.40
N LEU A 88 11.87 -13.13 -5.44
CA LEU A 88 11.10 -14.37 -5.53
C LEU A 88 11.71 -15.34 -6.55
N SER A 89 12.92 -15.07 -7.05
CA SER A 89 13.55 -15.89 -8.09
C SER A 89 14.02 -17.27 -7.59
N SER A 90 14.20 -17.45 -6.28
CA SER A 90 14.75 -18.66 -5.67
C SER A 90 13.72 -19.52 -4.92
N ILE A 91 12.43 -19.36 -5.22
CA ILE A 91 11.36 -20.12 -4.55
C ILE A 91 11.37 -21.58 -4.98
N ASP A 92 11.35 -22.48 -4.01
CA ASP A 92 11.19 -23.91 -4.25
C ASP A 92 9.71 -24.26 -4.45
N LEU A 93 9.38 -24.70 -5.67
CA LEU A 93 8.05 -25.19 -6.05
C LEU A 93 7.93 -26.73 -5.99
N ALA A 94 8.94 -27.44 -5.47
CA ALA A 94 8.90 -28.90 -5.37
C ALA A 94 7.78 -29.40 -4.45
N GLN A 95 7.42 -28.62 -3.42
CA GLN A 95 6.42 -29.01 -2.42
C GLN A 95 4.98 -28.62 -2.80
N GLY A 96 4.79 -27.85 -3.86
CA GLY A 96 3.46 -27.43 -4.32
C GLY A 96 3.43 -26.04 -4.95
N SER A 97 2.24 -25.61 -5.36
CA SER A 97 2.02 -24.24 -5.82
C SER A 97 2.04 -23.27 -4.65
N VAL A 98 2.82 -22.21 -4.77
CA VAL A 98 2.94 -21.16 -3.76
C VAL A 98 2.11 -19.96 -4.18
N LYS A 99 1.44 -19.30 -3.23
CA LYS A 99 0.66 -18.09 -3.47
C LYS A 99 1.22 -16.93 -2.66
N ILE A 100 1.58 -15.86 -3.33
CA ILE A 100 2.14 -14.66 -2.71
C ILE A 100 1.27 -13.46 -3.05
N LYS A 101 0.96 -12.64 -2.04
CA LYS A 101 0.28 -11.36 -2.21
C LYS A 101 1.26 -10.21 -2.00
N VAL A 102 1.25 -9.24 -2.91
CA VAL A 102 2.11 -8.07 -2.85
C VAL A 102 1.23 -6.83 -3.00
N ASP A 103 1.11 -6.07 -1.92
CA ASP A 103 0.30 -4.86 -1.86
C ASP A 103 1.23 -3.65 -1.80
N THR A 104 1.09 -2.71 -2.74
CA THR A 104 1.85 -1.46 -2.76
C THR A 104 0.91 -0.27 -2.68
N ILE A 105 0.99 0.50 -1.60
CA ILE A 105 0.11 1.64 -1.33
C ILE A 105 0.96 2.89 -1.08
N PHE A 106 0.82 3.93 -1.90
CA PHE A 106 1.61 5.17 -1.79
C PHE A 106 3.14 4.94 -1.75
N GLY A 107 3.64 3.97 -2.52
CA GLY A 107 5.05 3.57 -2.49
C GLY A 107 5.51 2.91 -3.78
N ASN A 108 6.74 2.36 -3.73
CA ASN A 108 7.37 1.66 -4.83
C ASN A 108 7.74 0.23 -4.41
N CYS A 109 7.41 -0.76 -5.23
CA CYS A 109 7.87 -2.12 -5.02
C CYS A 109 8.59 -2.64 -6.27
N GLU A 110 9.76 -3.24 -6.10
CA GLU A 110 10.46 -3.95 -7.15
C GLU A 110 10.45 -5.45 -6.83
N LEU A 111 9.92 -6.24 -7.75
CA LEU A 111 9.78 -7.68 -7.64
C LEU A 111 10.71 -8.34 -8.64
N ARG A 112 11.54 -9.27 -8.19
CA ARG A 112 12.36 -10.11 -9.08
C ARG A 112 11.79 -11.52 -9.14
N ILE A 113 11.71 -12.06 -10.36
CA ILE A 113 11.25 -13.43 -10.63
C ILE A 113 12.23 -14.14 -11.58
N ASP A 114 12.28 -15.47 -11.52
CA ASP A 114 12.99 -16.29 -12.51
C ASP A 114 12.09 -16.57 -13.73
N PRO A 115 12.47 -16.16 -14.96
CA PRO A 115 11.70 -16.44 -16.17
C PRO A 115 11.57 -17.93 -16.50
N ALA A 116 12.48 -18.78 -15.99
CA ALA A 116 12.43 -20.23 -16.19
C ALA A 116 11.41 -20.92 -15.26
N MET A 117 11.03 -20.28 -14.14
CA MET A 117 10.06 -20.80 -13.19
C MET A 117 8.63 -20.59 -13.72
N PRO A 118 7.69 -21.53 -13.52
CA PRO A 118 6.27 -21.33 -13.83
C PRO A 118 5.67 -20.30 -12.88
N VAL A 119 5.52 -19.06 -13.34
CA VAL A 119 4.97 -17.94 -12.58
C VAL A 119 3.74 -17.40 -13.28
N LYS A 120 2.68 -17.14 -12.50
CA LYS A 120 1.47 -16.46 -12.93
C LYS A 120 1.24 -15.24 -12.06
N ILE A 121 1.12 -14.09 -12.68
CA ILE A 121 0.97 -12.79 -12.03
C ILE A 121 -0.40 -12.21 -12.38
N HIS A 122 -1.20 -11.93 -11.36
CA HIS A 122 -2.41 -11.13 -11.47
C HIS A 122 -2.08 -9.72 -10.99
N ALA A 123 -2.01 -8.77 -11.90
CA ALA A 123 -1.64 -7.38 -11.62
C ALA A 123 -2.87 -6.48 -11.67
N SER A 124 -3.13 -5.78 -10.57
CA SER A 124 -4.22 -4.81 -10.42
C SER A 124 -3.63 -3.45 -10.07
N ALA A 125 -4.03 -2.39 -10.77
CA ALA A 125 -3.61 -1.02 -10.47
C ALA A 125 -4.82 -0.09 -10.35
N VAL A 126 -4.83 0.74 -9.30
CA VAL A 126 -5.85 1.79 -9.09
C VAL A 126 -5.14 3.10 -8.72
N PHE A 127 -5.20 4.09 -9.61
CA PHE A 127 -4.47 5.36 -9.47
C PHE A 127 -2.95 5.18 -9.27
N GLY A 128 -2.36 4.12 -9.83
CA GLY A 128 -0.93 3.79 -9.72
C GLY A 128 -0.41 3.16 -11.00
N SER A 129 0.66 2.37 -10.94
CA SER A 129 1.03 1.54 -12.08
C SER A 129 1.82 0.27 -11.74
N VAL A 130 1.54 -0.82 -12.46
CA VAL A 130 2.33 -2.06 -12.44
C VAL A 130 3.05 -2.22 -13.78
N GLN A 131 4.38 -2.27 -13.77
CA GLN A 131 5.20 -2.58 -14.95
C GLN A 131 5.54 -4.08 -14.98
N LEU A 132 4.99 -4.78 -15.96
CA LEU A 132 5.21 -6.21 -16.19
C LEU A 132 6.54 -6.46 -16.93
N PRO A 133 7.10 -7.69 -16.86
CA PRO A 133 8.40 -8.00 -17.47
C PRO A 133 8.43 -7.86 -19.00
N ASN A 134 7.30 -8.04 -19.66
CA ASN A 134 7.15 -7.89 -21.12
C ASN A 134 7.10 -6.41 -21.58
N GLY A 135 7.30 -5.45 -20.68
CA GLY A 135 7.24 -4.02 -20.96
C GLY A 135 5.81 -3.44 -20.95
N LYS A 136 4.78 -4.27 -20.73
CA LYS A 136 3.40 -3.77 -20.57
C LYS A 136 3.25 -3.07 -19.22
N GLN A 137 2.48 -1.99 -19.19
CA GLN A 137 2.19 -1.24 -17.98
C GLN A 137 0.68 -1.20 -17.72
N VAL A 138 0.27 -1.63 -16.53
CA VAL A 138 -1.10 -1.56 -16.03
C VAL A 138 -1.21 -0.29 -15.19
N VAL A 139 -1.90 0.73 -15.68
CA VAL A 139 -2.06 2.03 -14.96
C VAL A 139 -3.41 2.10 -14.24
N PHE A 140 -4.43 1.46 -14.81
CA PHE A 140 -5.75 1.37 -14.21
C PHE A 140 -6.44 0.08 -14.70
N GLY A 141 -6.95 -0.72 -13.76
CA GLY A 141 -7.59 -2.01 -14.04
C GLY A 141 -6.68 -3.20 -13.79
N ASP A 142 -7.00 -4.33 -14.42
CA ASP A 142 -6.38 -5.62 -14.14
C ASP A 142 -5.73 -6.21 -15.39
N ASP A 143 -4.68 -6.99 -15.20
CA ASP A 143 -4.01 -7.76 -16.24
C ASP A 143 -3.40 -9.04 -15.68
N VAL A 144 -3.15 -10.01 -16.56
CA VAL A 144 -2.52 -11.27 -16.19
C VAL A 144 -1.28 -11.50 -17.03
N TYR A 145 -0.16 -11.75 -16.36
CA TYR A 145 1.10 -12.14 -16.97
C TYR A 145 1.45 -13.58 -16.58
N VAL A 146 2.03 -14.32 -17.52
CA VAL A 146 2.57 -15.67 -17.29
C VAL A 146 3.97 -15.74 -17.87
N THR A 147 4.89 -16.41 -17.18
CA THR A 147 6.25 -16.61 -17.68
C THR A 147 6.27 -17.66 -18.80
N PRO A 148 7.31 -17.67 -19.66
CA PRO A 148 7.50 -18.73 -20.65
C PRO A 148 7.59 -20.14 -20.04
N GLY A 149 8.07 -20.25 -18.80
CA GLY A 149 8.13 -21.51 -18.05
C GLY A 149 6.77 -22.02 -17.56
N TYR A 150 5.70 -21.23 -17.67
CA TYR A 150 4.36 -21.61 -17.25
C TYR A 150 3.77 -22.71 -18.12
N LYS A 151 3.23 -23.75 -17.49
CA LYS A 151 2.43 -24.80 -18.12
C LYS A 151 1.17 -25.04 -17.29
N GLU A 152 0.11 -25.51 -17.93
CA GLU A 152 -1.08 -25.95 -17.18
C GLU A 152 -0.74 -27.21 -16.35
N ASN A 153 -1.27 -27.29 -15.12
CA ASN A 153 -1.10 -28.39 -14.18
C ASN A 153 0.32 -28.65 -13.62
N VAL A 154 1.23 -27.69 -13.69
CA VAL A 154 2.48 -27.73 -12.92
C VAL A 154 2.40 -26.85 -11.68
N ASN A 155 3.18 -27.19 -10.65
CA ASN A 155 3.34 -26.33 -9.48
C ASN A 155 3.74 -24.92 -9.94
N THR A 156 2.93 -23.93 -9.59
CA THR A 156 3.06 -22.57 -10.11
C THR A 156 3.21 -21.59 -8.95
N LEU A 157 4.10 -20.61 -9.11
CA LEU A 157 4.11 -19.44 -8.25
C LEU A 157 3.00 -18.48 -8.69
N ASN A 158 1.96 -18.35 -7.87
CA ASN A 158 0.85 -17.45 -8.11
C ASN A 158 1.07 -16.15 -7.34
N ILE A 159 1.29 -15.06 -8.06
CA ILE A 159 1.53 -13.74 -7.48
C ILE A 159 0.29 -12.88 -7.71
N LYS A 160 -0.29 -12.36 -6.64
CA LYS A 160 -1.33 -11.32 -6.72
C LYS A 160 -0.71 -9.98 -6.34
N LEU A 161 -0.75 -9.04 -7.27
CA LEU A 161 -0.20 -7.70 -7.14
C LEU A 161 -1.32 -6.68 -7.14
N ASP A 162 -1.43 -5.92 -6.05
CA ASP A 162 -2.39 -4.83 -5.93
C ASP A 162 -1.62 -3.52 -5.67
N THR A 163 -1.67 -2.58 -6.60
CA THR A 163 -0.96 -1.29 -6.50
C THR A 163 -1.95 -0.12 -6.48
N VAL A 164 -1.89 0.69 -5.43
CA VAL A 164 -2.78 1.83 -5.19
C VAL A 164 -1.97 3.09 -4.90
N PHE A 165 -2.12 4.15 -5.72
CA PHE A 165 -1.34 5.39 -5.59
C PHE A 165 0.19 5.20 -5.55
N GLY A 166 0.71 4.13 -6.17
CA GLY A 166 2.13 3.76 -6.13
C GLY A 166 2.60 3.13 -7.45
N ASN A 167 3.82 2.60 -7.44
CA ASN A 167 4.42 1.89 -8.57
C ASN A 167 4.90 0.50 -8.15
N THR A 168 4.62 -0.52 -8.97
CA THR A 168 5.26 -1.82 -8.79
C THR A 168 5.92 -2.24 -10.09
N LYS A 169 7.20 -2.59 -10.04
CA LYS A 169 7.98 -3.02 -11.21
C LYS A 169 8.38 -4.47 -11.02
N ILE A 170 8.12 -5.30 -12.03
CA ILE A 170 8.56 -6.69 -12.05
C ILE A 170 9.72 -6.81 -13.04
N THR A 171 10.81 -7.43 -12.60
CA THR A 171 11.98 -7.72 -13.43
C THR A 171 12.22 -9.23 -13.51
N GLU A 172 12.57 -9.69 -14.70
CA GLU A 172 13.07 -11.04 -14.93
C GLU A 172 14.60 -10.99 -14.86
N ASP A 173 15.16 -11.55 -13.80
CA ASP A 173 16.60 -11.60 -13.61
C ASP A 173 16.94 -12.90 -12.89
N LYS A 174 18.00 -13.58 -13.34
CA LYS A 174 18.49 -14.78 -12.63
C LYS A 174 19.06 -14.33 -11.29
N PRO A 175 18.93 -15.12 -10.21
CA PRO A 175 19.50 -14.75 -8.93
C PRO A 175 20.99 -14.43 -9.12
N ALA A 176 21.43 -13.28 -8.59
CA ALA A 176 22.85 -12.96 -8.56
C ALA A 176 23.54 -14.09 -7.79
N LYS A 177 24.46 -14.79 -8.46
CA LYS A 177 25.28 -15.82 -7.82
C LYS A 177 26.04 -15.13 -6.69
N PRO A 178 25.90 -15.54 -5.42
CA PRO A 178 26.78 -15.01 -4.38
C PRO A 178 28.21 -15.38 -4.78
N GLU A 179 29.09 -14.37 -4.85
CA GLU A 179 30.53 -14.53 -5.05
C GLU A 179 31.17 -15.32 -3.90
#